data_AF-A0A2A4U060-F1
#
_entry.id   AF-A0A2A4U060-F1
#
_cell.length_a   1.000
_cell.length_b   1.000
_cell.length_c   1.000
_cell.angle_alpha   90.00
_cell.angle_beta   90.00
_cell.angle_gamma   90.00
#
_symmetry.space_group_name_H-M   'P 1'
#
loop_
_entity.id
_entity.type
_entity.pdbx_description
1 polymer ?
#
loop_
_entity_poly.entity_id
_entity_poly.type
_entity_poly.pdbx_seq_one_letter_code
_entity_poly.pdbx_strand_id
1 'polypeptide(L)'
;MVMKFHELVKAHFAWRNNLLNEIKNGVTEQMILDTHKDDLCAIGHWFHGEGQNLFAGVAEFEAAKIAHAQFHQSVALSLSEDAALAGDEQFDVMLKAFRSLNDKIGHMD
;
A
#
# COMPACT_ATOMS: atom_id res chain seq x y z
N MET A 1 -12.63 8.97 -14.43
CA MET A 1 -12.38 7.56 -14.77
C MET A 1 -12.04 6.89 -13.46
N VAL A 2 -12.88 5.96 -12.99
CA VAL A 2 -12.61 5.18 -11.77
C VAL A 2 -11.53 4.16 -12.14
N MET A 3 -10.42 4.13 -11.41
CA MET A 3 -9.35 3.14 -11.63
C MET A 3 -9.80 1.78 -11.11
N LYS A 4 -9.51 0.71 -11.86
CA LYS A 4 -9.82 -0.65 -11.41
C LYS A 4 -8.87 -1.07 -10.28
N PHE A 5 -9.30 -2.00 -9.42
CA PHE A 5 -8.48 -2.47 -8.29
C PHE A 5 -7.11 -3.01 -8.74
N HIS A 6 -7.06 -3.73 -9.87
CA HIS A 6 -5.78 -4.19 -10.42
C HIS A 6 -4.85 -3.04 -10.86
N GLU A 7 -5.39 -1.88 -11.27
CA GLU A 7 -4.62 -0.69 -11.65
C GLU A 7 -4.08 0.01 -10.41
N LEU A 8 -4.87 0.06 -9.33
CA LEU A 8 -4.45 0.54 -8.01
C LEU A 8 -3.28 -0.28 -7.48
N VAL A 9 -3.34 -1.60 -7.59
CA VAL A 9 -2.23 -2.49 -7.22
C VAL A 9 -0.99 -2.20 -8.07
N LYS A 10 -1.12 -2.08 -9.40
CA LYS A 10 0.02 -1.73 -10.28
C LYS A 10 0.64 -0.38 -9.90
N ALA A 11 -0.18 0.63 -9.61
CA ALA A 11 0.30 1.93 -9.16
C ALA A 11 1.07 1.84 -7.84
N HIS A 12 0.65 0.96 -6.93
CA HIS A 12 1.35 0.71 -5.67
C HIS A 12 2.74 0.04 -5.88
N PHE A 13 2.86 -0.91 -6.81
CA PHE A 13 4.19 -1.43 -7.21
C PHE A 13 5.11 -0.33 -7.75
N ALA A 14 4.57 0.57 -8.58
CA ALA A 14 5.33 1.69 -9.11
C ALA A 14 5.78 2.65 -7.99
N TRP A 15 4.92 2.93 -7.01
CA TRP A 15 5.27 3.72 -5.82
C TRP A 15 6.48 3.14 -5.08
N ARG A 16 6.48 1.83 -4.77
CA ARG A 16 7.61 1.17 -4.07
C ARG A 16 8.90 1.26 -4.88
N ASN A 17 8.83 1.06 -6.20
CA ASN A 17 9.99 1.15 -7.07
C ASN A 17 10.53 2.58 -7.18
N ASN A 18 9.66 3.58 -7.18
CA ASN A 18 10.06 4.98 -7.16
C ASN A 18 10.76 5.33 -5.84
N LEU A 19 10.19 4.93 -4.70
CA LEU A 19 10.80 5.11 -3.39
C LEU A 19 12.21 4.49 -3.35
N LEU A 20 12.37 3.24 -3.82
CA LEU A 20 13.67 2.57 -3.93
C LEU A 20 14.72 3.34 -4.77
N ASN A 21 14.27 4.13 -5.75
CA ASN A 21 15.15 4.99 -6.52
C ASN A 21 15.44 6.33 -5.83
N GLU A 22 14.44 6.91 -5.16
CA GLU A 22 14.57 8.17 -4.43
C GLU A 22 15.56 8.07 -3.27
N ILE A 23 15.50 6.97 -2.49
CA ILE A 23 16.37 6.77 -1.34
C ILE A 23 17.86 6.68 -1.69
N LYS A 24 18.20 6.40 -2.97
CA LYS A 24 19.60 6.43 -3.45
C LYS A 24 20.20 7.83 -3.38
N ASN A 25 19.38 8.87 -3.34
CA ASN A 25 19.80 10.26 -3.17
C ASN A 25 19.81 10.70 -1.70
N GLY A 26 19.63 9.76 -0.77
CA GLY A 26 19.53 10.01 0.67
C GLY A 26 18.09 9.98 1.17
N VAL A 27 17.91 9.51 2.39
CA VAL A 27 16.61 9.50 3.09
C VAL A 27 16.42 10.83 3.82
N THR A 28 15.22 11.39 3.76
CA THR A 28 14.84 12.60 4.50
C THR A 28 13.73 12.31 5.50
N GLU A 29 13.61 13.13 6.53
CA GLU A 29 12.51 13.04 7.51
C GLU A 29 11.14 13.11 6.83
N GLN A 30 10.97 14.00 5.85
CA GLN A 30 9.72 14.13 5.11
C GLN A 30 9.38 12.84 4.34
N MET A 31 10.37 12.18 3.71
CA MET A 31 10.14 10.90 3.04
C MET A 31 9.67 9.83 4.02
N ILE A 32 10.22 9.77 5.24
CA ILE A 32 9.80 8.84 6.28
C ILE A 32 8.34 9.12 6.68
N LEU A 33 8.02 10.40 6.95
CA LEU A 33 6.67 10.82 7.34
C LEU A 33 5.63 10.52 6.26
N ASP A 34 5.96 10.73 4.98
CA ASP A 34 5.03 10.45 3.89
C ASP A 34 4.93 8.96 3.58
N THR A 35 6.02 8.21 3.73
CA THR A 35 6.00 6.74 3.59
C THR A 35 5.16 6.09 4.69
N HIS A 36 5.14 6.66 5.90
CA HIS A 36 4.33 6.15 7.01
C HIS A 36 2.82 6.31 6.76
N LYS A 37 2.41 7.29 5.96
CA LYS A 37 1.00 7.56 5.67
C LYS A 37 0.51 6.61 4.57
N ASP A 38 -0.36 5.68 4.96
CA ASP A 38 -0.96 4.72 4.05
C ASP A 38 -2.12 5.32 3.23
N ASP A 39 -2.40 6.62 3.35
CA ASP A 39 -3.47 7.31 2.64
C ASP A 39 -2.96 8.28 1.57
N LEU A 40 -1.65 8.35 1.32
CA LEU A 40 -1.05 9.20 0.28
C LEU A 40 -0.83 8.49 -1.06
N CYS A 41 -0.87 7.15 -1.09
CA CYS A 41 -0.72 6.38 -2.31
C CYS A 41 -2.08 6.14 -2.98
N ALA A 42 -2.07 5.81 -4.28
CA ALA A 42 -3.30 5.63 -5.06
C ALA A 42 -4.26 4.59 -4.45
N ILE A 43 -3.73 3.45 -3.99
CA ILE A 43 -4.53 2.40 -3.35
C ILE A 43 -4.99 2.80 -1.95
N GLY A 44 -4.19 3.57 -1.21
CA GLY A 44 -4.55 4.20 0.06
C GLY A 44 -5.75 5.13 -0.07
N HIS A 45 -5.71 6.05 -1.04
CA HIS A 45 -6.84 6.92 -1.36
C HIS A 45 -8.12 6.13 -1.68
N TRP A 46 -7.99 4.96 -2.34
CA TRP A 46 -9.13 4.09 -2.58
C TRP A 46 -9.63 3.42 -1.30
N PHE A 47 -8.74 2.86 -0.46
CA PHE A 47 -9.10 2.24 0.82
C PHE A 47 -9.79 3.21 1.77
N HIS A 48 -9.36 4.47 1.82
CA HIS A 48 -9.93 5.48 2.71
C HIS A 48 -11.06 6.29 2.06
N GLY A 49 -11.35 6.05 0.78
CA GLY A 49 -12.38 6.73 -0.01
C GLY A 49 -13.42 5.76 -0.57
N GLU A 50 -13.40 5.58 -1.89
CA GLU A 50 -14.41 4.78 -2.61
C GLU A 50 -14.51 3.34 -2.09
N GLY A 51 -13.38 2.68 -1.84
CA GLY A 51 -13.34 1.33 -1.31
C GLY A 51 -14.03 1.22 0.06
N GLN A 52 -13.82 2.20 0.95
CA GLN A 52 -14.51 2.25 2.25
C GLN A 52 -16.02 2.35 2.06
N ASN A 53 -16.48 3.22 1.15
CA ASN A 53 -17.90 3.42 0.93
C ASN A 53 -18.61 2.19 0.36
N LEU A 54 -17.91 1.40 -0.46
CA LEU A 54 -18.47 0.24 -1.16
C LEU A 54 -18.33 -1.07 -0.36
N PHE A 55 -17.23 -1.24 0.38
CA PHE A 55 -16.84 -2.53 0.94
C PHE A 55 -16.59 -2.51 2.46
N ALA A 56 -16.96 -1.44 3.16
CA ALA A 56 -16.96 -1.43 4.63
C ALA A 56 -17.69 -2.66 5.19
N GLY A 57 -17.06 -3.34 6.15
CA GLY A 57 -17.60 -4.55 6.76
C GLY A 57 -17.36 -5.85 5.98
N VAL A 58 -16.76 -5.80 4.78
CA VAL A 58 -16.21 -6.98 4.11
C VAL A 58 -14.89 -7.35 4.79
N ALA A 59 -14.79 -8.56 5.34
CA ALA A 59 -13.62 -8.98 6.12
C ALA A 59 -12.31 -8.90 5.31
N GLU A 60 -12.35 -9.28 4.03
CA GLU A 60 -11.23 -9.21 3.12
C GLU A 60 -10.80 -7.77 2.80
N PHE A 61 -11.74 -6.82 2.82
CA PHE A 61 -11.45 -5.39 2.64
C PHE A 61 -10.70 -4.83 3.85
N GLU A 62 -11.21 -5.09 5.06
CA GLU A 62 -10.55 -4.65 6.28
C GLU A 62 -9.17 -5.29 6.45
N ALA A 63 -9.04 -6.58 6.12
CA ALA A 63 -7.75 -7.28 6.15
C ALA A 63 -6.74 -6.67 5.15
N ALA A 64 -7.18 -6.35 3.93
CA ALA A 64 -6.34 -5.71 2.92
C ALA A 64 -5.92 -4.30 3.33
N LYS A 65 -6.83 -3.50 3.90
CA LYS A 65 -6.56 -2.17 4.43
C LYS A 65 -5.55 -2.20 5.58
N ILE A 66 -5.69 -3.14 6.51
CA ILE A 66 -4.75 -3.33 7.63
C ILE A 66 -3.37 -3.75 7.10
N ALA A 67 -3.31 -4.73 6.20
CA ALA A 67 -2.05 -5.20 5.63
C ALA A 67 -1.32 -4.08 4.86
N HIS A 68 -2.07 -3.22 4.18
CA HIS A 68 -1.54 -2.03 3.51
C HIS A 68 -0.90 -1.05 4.50
N ALA A 69 -1.61 -0.69 5.57
CA ALA A 69 -1.08 0.21 6.60
C ALA A 69 0.17 -0.36 7.29
N GLN A 70 0.17 -1.67 7.61
CA GLN A 70 1.32 -2.35 8.21
C GLN A 70 2.55 -2.36 7.29
N PHE A 71 2.33 -2.53 5.99
CA PHE A 71 3.40 -2.43 5.01
C PHE A 71 4.01 -1.02 5.00
N HIS A 72 3.20 0.03 4.89
CA HIS A 72 3.67 1.42 4.94
C HIS A 72 4.45 1.73 6.22
N GLN A 73 3.95 1.28 7.38
CA GLN A 73 4.65 1.43 8.66
C GLN A 73 6.01 0.73 8.67
N SER A 74 6.08 -0.50 8.15
CA SER A 74 7.32 -1.29 8.09
C SER A 74 8.37 -0.62 7.19
N VAL A 75 7.96 -0.11 6.03
CA VAL A 75 8.88 0.60 5.13
C VAL A 75 9.37 1.88 5.79
N ALA A 76 8.49 2.69 6.37
CA ALA A 76 8.88 3.92 7.05
C ALA A 76 9.85 3.68 8.23
N LEU A 77 9.62 2.63 9.02
CA LEU A 77 10.53 2.24 10.09
C LEU A 77 11.92 1.90 9.54
N SER A 78 11.99 1.12 8.46
CA SER A 78 13.28 0.75 7.84
C SER A 78 14.06 1.96 7.31
N LEU A 79 13.35 2.97 6.78
CA LEU A 79 13.95 4.23 6.35
C LEU A 79 14.53 5.02 7.54
N SER A 80 13.88 4.97 8.71
CA SER A 80 14.34 5.68 9.91
C SER A 80 15.60 5.07 10.56
N GLU A 81 15.85 3.79 10.31
CA GLU A 81 17.00 3.05 10.86
C GLU A 81 18.25 3.12 9.96
N ASP A 82 18.20 3.86 8.83
CA ASP A 82 19.23 3.88 7.77
C ASP A 82 19.62 2.46 7.31
N ALA A 83 18.65 1.55 7.38
CA ALA A 83 18.80 0.16 6.94
C ALA A 83 18.46 0.04 5.44
N ALA A 84 18.88 -1.08 4.84
CA ALA A 84 18.34 -1.46 3.54
C ALA A 84 16.81 -1.52 3.63
N LEU A 85 16.10 -1.04 2.60
CA LEU A 85 14.64 -0.98 2.59
C LEU A 85 14.06 -2.35 2.96
N ALA A 86 13.46 -2.44 4.14
CA ALA A 86 12.79 -3.65 4.62
C ALA A 86 11.30 -3.61 4.21
N GLY A 87 10.58 -4.67 4.51
CA GLY A 87 9.15 -4.77 4.20
C GLY A 87 8.81 -5.73 3.07
N ASP A 88 9.75 -6.55 2.58
CA ASP A 88 9.46 -7.58 1.57
C ASP A 88 8.44 -8.61 2.09
N GLU A 89 8.57 -9.02 3.35
CA GLU A 89 7.60 -9.92 3.99
C GLU A 89 6.23 -9.25 4.11
N GLN A 90 6.18 -8.00 4.59
CA GLN A 90 4.93 -7.24 4.71
C GLN A 90 4.32 -6.95 3.34
N PHE A 91 5.14 -6.77 2.31
CA PHE A 91 4.70 -6.62 0.93
C PHE A 91 4.04 -7.91 0.43
N ASP A 92 4.64 -9.07 0.66
CA ASP A 92 4.04 -10.36 0.30
C ASP A 92 2.73 -10.64 1.03
N VAL A 93 2.65 -10.28 2.33
CA VAL A 93 1.41 -10.37 3.12
C VAL A 93 0.33 -9.48 2.52
N MET A 94 0.67 -8.24 2.22
CA MET A 94 -0.24 -7.28 1.59
C MET A 94 -0.71 -7.78 0.22
N LEU A 95 0.17 -8.32 -0.63
CA LEU A 95 -0.21 -8.89 -1.93
C LEU A 95 -1.18 -10.06 -1.81
N LYS A 96 -1.00 -10.94 -0.81
CA LYS A 96 -1.95 -12.02 -0.54
C LYS A 96 -3.32 -11.47 -0.12
N ALA A 97 -3.34 -10.46 0.73
CA ALA A 97 -4.58 -9.80 1.15
C ALA A 97 -5.28 -9.12 -0.04
N PHE A 98 -4.54 -8.44 -0.92
CA PHE A 98 -5.09 -7.83 -2.13
C PHE A 98 -5.69 -8.86 -3.09
N ARG A 99 -5.04 -10.02 -3.26
CA ARG A 99 -5.60 -11.12 -4.07
C ARG A 99 -6.91 -11.62 -3.46
N SER A 100 -6.94 -11.88 -2.16
CA SER A 100 -8.15 -12.30 -1.45
C SER A 100 -9.28 -11.28 -1.59
N LEU A 101 -8.98 -9.99 -1.49
CA LEU A 101 -9.95 -8.93 -1.70
C LEU A 101 -10.47 -8.91 -3.14
N ASN A 102 -9.57 -8.98 -4.12
CA ASN A 102 -9.91 -8.98 -5.54
C ASN A 102 -10.79 -10.18 -5.94
N ASP A 103 -10.56 -11.35 -5.34
CA ASP A 103 -11.41 -12.53 -5.54
C ASP A 103 -12.79 -12.34 -4.90
N LYS A 104 -12.87 -11.61 -3.77
CA LYS A 104 -14.09 -11.36 -3.01
C LYS A 104 -15.02 -10.34 -3.65
N ILE A 105 -14.49 -9.20 -4.07
CA ILE A 105 -15.29 -8.09 -4.62
C ILE A 105 -15.69 -8.33 -6.08
N GLY A 106 -15.36 -9.52 -6.59
CA GLY A 106 -15.35 -9.82 -8.01
C GLY A 106 -14.18 -9.09 -8.66
N HIS A 107 -13.61 -9.69 -9.70
CA HIS A 107 -12.94 -8.88 -10.72
C HIS A 107 -14.00 -7.89 -11.19
N MET A 108 -13.99 -6.65 -10.69
CA MET A 108 -14.82 -5.57 -11.20
C MET A 108 -14.27 -5.25 -12.59
N ASP A 109 -14.59 -6.15 -13.51
CA ASP A 109 -14.18 -6.18 -14.90
C ASP A 109 -15.35 -5.85 -15.79
#